data_AF-A0A3N5KIV5-F1
#
_entry.id   AF-A0A3N5KIV5-F1
#
_cell.length_a   1.000
_cell.length_b   1.000
_cell.length_c   1.000
_cell.angle_alpha   90.00
_cell.angle_beta   90.00
_cell.angle_gamma   90.00
#
_symmetry.space_group_name_H-M   'P 1'
#
loop_
_entity.id
_entity.type
_entity.pdbx_description
1 polymer ?
#
loop_
_entity_poly.entity_id
_entity_poly.type
_entity_poly.pdbx_seq_one_letter_code
_entity_poly.pdbx_strand_id
1 'polypeptide(L)'
;MSTDLLEAPAIIAPPEPPREVPRAGRVGRWITLLIVAAPFVALLVALIAMWGRGVHVRDVVLATVLFLLVGHGVTIGFHRLLAHKSFVASPPLKLALVGAGSMAFEGGPIGWVADHRRHHVFSDQEGDPHSPHGKRSPLHGLWHAHIGWLFNHEPTSWPRHAADLLADRTM
;
A
#
# COMPACT_ATOMS: atom_id res chain seq x y z
N MET A 1 -25.59 39.53 -1.95
CA MET A 1 -25.85 38.09 -2.14
C MET A 1 -24.73 37.59 -3.05
N SER A 2 -23.61 37.14 -2.47
CA SER A 2 -22.39 36.80 -3.21
C SER A 2 -22.53 35.40 -3.79
N THR A 3 -22.49 35.30 -5.11
CA THR A 3 -22.36 34.06 -5.87
C THR A 3 -20.88 33.71 -5.96
N ASP A 4 -20.25 33.35 -4.84
CA ASP A 4 -18.87 32.84 -4.79
C ASP A 4 -18.86 31.39 -4.31
N LEU A 5 -19.66 30.56 -4.97
CA LEU A 5 -19.62 29.11 -4.81
C LEU A 5 -19.62 28.53 -6.21
N LEU A 6 -18.42 28.20 -6.70
CA LEU A 6 -18.06 27.16 -7.69
C LEU A 6 -16.72 27.54 -8.35
N GLU A 7 -15.66 27.73 -7.56
CA GLU A 7 -14.32 27.40 -8.10
C GLU A 7 -14.26 25.87 -8.18
N ALA A 8 -14.34 25.36 -9.40
CA ALA A 8 -14.03 23.96 -9.66
C ALA A 8 -12.62 23.66 -9.12
N PRO A 9 -12.40 22.52 -8.43
CA PRO A 9 -11.08 22.18 -7.95
C PRO A 9 -10.12 22.19 -9.13
N ALA A 10 -8.96 22.84 -8.93
CA ALA A 10 -7.90 22.99 -9.92
C ALA A 10 -7.78 21.72 -10.76
N ILE A 11 -8.06 21.87 -12.06
CA ILE A 11 -7.91 20.82 -13.05
C ILE A 11 -6.54 20.18 -12.83
N ILE A 12 -6.57 18.88 -12.52
CA ILE A 12 -5.39 18.02 -12.39
C ILE A 12 -4.46 18.38 -13.54
N ALA A 13 -3.27 18.91 -13.20
CA ALA A 13 -2.30 19.30 -14.21
C ALA A 13 -2.13 18.16 -15.24
N PRO A 14 -2.00 18.48 -16.54
CA PRO A 14 -1.88 17.46 -17.58
C PRO A 14 -0.79 16.47 -17.19
N PRO A 15 -0.97 15.17 -17.50
CA PRO A 15 -0.01 14.16 -17.11
C PRO A 15 1.36 14.54 -17.64
N GLU A 16 2.32 14.83 -16.75
CA GLU A 16 3.73 14.86 -17.17
C GLU A 16 3.98 13.56 -17.93
N PRO A 17 4.73 13.62 -19.04
CA PRO A 17 5.08 12.42 -19.79
C PRO A 17 5.66 11.39 -18.82
N PRO A 18 5.39 10.09 -19.02
CA PRO A 18 5.91 9.05 -18.16
C PRO A 18 7.42 9.27 -18.05
N ARG A 19 7.90 9.68 -16.86
CA ARG A 19 9.33 9.60 -16.61
C ARG A 19 9.62 8.12 -16.63
N GLU A 20 10.56 7.69 -17.48
CA GLU A 20 11.10 6.34 -17.42
C GLU A 20 11.80 6.19 -16.07
N VAL A 21 11.04 5.84 -15.03
CA VAL A 21 11.63 5.54 -13.73
C VAL A 21 12.15 4.12 -13.82
N PRO A 22 13.44 3.87 -13.51
CA PRO A 22 14.04 2.55 -13.67
C PRO A 22 13.21 1.50 -12.94
N ARG A 23 12.70 0.51 -13.69
CA ARG A 23 12.04 -0.65 -13.09
C ARG A 23 12.99 -1.31 -12.10
N ALA A 24 12.42 -1.95 -11.07
CA ALA A 24 13.20 -2.73 -10.13
C ALA A 24 14.16 -3.67 -10.87
N GLY A 25 15.46 -3.44 -10.68
CA GLY A 25 16.50 -4.26 -11.27
C GLY A 25 16.37 -5.71 -10.82
N ARG A 26 17.20 -6.60 -11.38
CA ARG A 26 17.20 -8.04 -11.01
C ARG A 26 17.27 -8.24 -9.49
N VAL A 27 18.12 -7.46 -8.81
CA VAL A 27 18.27 -7.48 -7.34
C VAL A 27 16.97 -7.10 -6.63
N GLY A 28 16.30 -6.02 -7.05
CA GLY A 28 15.03 -5.59 -6.47
C GLY A 28 13.95 -6.66 -6.55
N ARG A 29 13.83 -7.35 -7.69
CA ARG A 29 12.86 -8.46 -7.85
C ARG A 29 13.14 -9.64 -6.91
N TRP A 30 14.41 -9.98 -6.69
CA TRP A 30 14.77 -11.01 -5.71
C TRP A 30 14.47 -10.57 -4.28
N ILE A 31 14.71 -9.30 -3.94
CA ILE A 31 14.34 -8.74 -2.64
C ILE A 31 12.83 -8.82 -2.44
N THR A 32 12.03 -8.37 -3.42
CA THR A 32 10.57 -8.49 -3.38
C THR A 32 10.14 -9.94 -3.22
N LEU A 33 10.74 -10.88 -3.96
CA LEU A 33 10.43 -12.30 -3.84
C LEU A 33 10.70 -12.83 -2.42
N LEU A 34 11.85 -12.48 -1.84
CA LEU A 34 12.21 -12.90 -0.49
C LEU A 34 11.24 -12.33 0.55
N ILE A 35 10.94 -11.04 0.46
CA ILE A 35 10.00 -10.37 1.36
C ILE A 35 8.60 -11.02 1.29
N VAL A 36 8.12 -11.30 0.08
CA VAL A 36 6.80 -11.90 -0.11
C VAL A 36 6.79 -13.37 0.31
N ALA A 37 7.75 -14.18 -0.11
CA ALA A 37 7.70 -15.63 0.06
C ALA A 37 8.22 -16.11 1.42
N ALA A 38 9.24 -15.46 2.00
CA ALA A 38 9.89 -15.95 3.22
C ALA A 38 8.94 -16.06 4.42
N PRO A 39 8.01 -15.12 4.68
CA PRO A 39 7.06 -15.25 5.79
C PRO A 39 6.16 -16.46 5.67
N PHE A 40 5.67 -16.79 4.45
CA PHE A 40 4.82 -17.96 4.24
C PHE A 40 5.60 -19.27 4.39
N VAL A 41 6.83 -19.32 3.88
CA VAL A 41 7.71 -20.49 4.06
C VAL A 41 8.03 -20.68 5.54
N ALA A 42 8.37 -19.61 6.26
CA ALA A 42 8.65 -19.65 7.69
C ALA A 42 7.42 -20.12 8.49
N LEU A 43 6.23 -19.60 8.17
CA LEU A 43 4.99 -20.03 8.78
C LEU A 43 4.71 -21.52 8.53
N LEU A 44 4.85 -21.98 7.29
CA LEU A 44 4.65 -23.39 6.94
C LEU A 44 5.61 -24.31 7.70
N VAL A 45 6.90 -23.95 7.74
CA VAL A 45 7.91 -24.70 8.49
C VAL A 45 7.58 -24.72 9.99
N ALA A 46 7.21 -23.59 10.57
CA ALA A 46 6.83 -23.50 11.98
C ALA A 46 5.60 -24.37 12.28
N LEU A 47 4.57 -24.33 11.43
CA LEU A 47 3.38 -25.15 11.58
C LEU A 47 3.74 -26.63 11.55
N ILE A 48 4.53 -27.10 10.59
CA ILE A 48 4.93 -28.52 10.50
C ILE A 48 5.79 -28.94 11.70
N ALA A 49 6.79 -28.13 12.06
CA ALA A 49 7.75 -28.47 13.11
C ALA A 49 7.15 -28.42 14.52
N MET A 50 6.17 -27.55 14.76
CA MET A 50 5.63 -27.27 16.09
C MET A 50 4.19 -27.79 16.30
N TRP A 51 3.59 -28.42 15.28
CA TRP A 51 2.22 -28.93 15.36
C TRP A 51 2.05 -29.88 16.54
N GLY A 52 1.06 -29.61 17.41
CA GLY A 52 0.76 -30.44 18.57
C GLY A 52 1.81 -30.46 19.68
N ARG A 53 2.88 -29.66 19.57
CA ARG A 53 4.01 -29.64 20.54
C ARG A 53 4.41 -28.26 21.03
N GLY A 54 4.21 -27.22 20.23
CA GLY A 54 4.73 -25.87 20.53
C GLY A 54 3.79 -24.71 20.24
N VAL A 55 2.58 -24.96 19.70
CA VAL A 55 1.57 -23.91 19.48
C VAL A 55 0.60 -23.92 20.65
N HIS A 56 0.58 -22.83 21.41
CA HIS A 56 -0.32 -22.63 22.54
C HIS A 56 -1.40 -21.59 22.22
N VAL A 57 -2.47 -21.57 23.02
CA VAL A 57 -3.56 -20.59 22.87
C VAL A 57 -3.05 -19.14 22.90
N ARG A 58 -2.06 -18.84 23.75
CA ARG A 58 -1.42 -17.52 23.81
C ARG A 58 -0.79 -17.10 22.47
N ASP A 59 -0.24 -18.03 21.71
CA ASP A 59 0.43 -17.74 20.43
C ASP A 59 -0.62 -17.38 19.38
N VAL A 60 -1.75 -18.11 19.37
CA VAL A 60 -2.91 -17.81 18.51
C VAL A 60 -3.53 -16.47 18.87
N VAL A 61 -3.67 -16.16 20.17
CA VAL A 61 -4.18 -14.86 20.63
C VAL A 61 -3.25 -13.73 20.20
N LEU A 62 -1.94 -13.87 20.42
CA LEU A 62 -0.95 -12.87 20.00
C LEU A 62 -0.96 -12.67 18.49
N ALA A 63 -0.96 -13.75 17.71
CA ALA A 63 -1.03 -13.68 16.25
C ALA A 63 -2.30 -12.96 15.77
N THR A 64 -3.45 -13.26 16.37
CA THR A 64 -4.73 -12.64 16.02
C THR A 64 -4.74 -11.15 16.38
N VAL A 65 -4.31 -10.79 17.59
CA VAL A 65 -4.27 -9.38 18.04
C VAL A 65 -3.31 -8.57 17.18
N LEU A 66 -2.13 -9.10 16.87
CA LEU A 66 -1.17 -8.43 15.99
C LEU A 66 -1.68 -8.31 14.56
N PHE A 67 -2.31 -9.36 14.02
CA PHE A 67 -2.93 -9.31 12.69
C PHE A 67 -3.98 -8.20 12.61
N LEU A 68 -4.85 -8.10 13.61
CA LEU A 68 -5.86 -7.05 13.68
C LEU A 68 -5.20 -5.68 13.84
N LEU A 69 -4.23 -5.52 14.75
CA LEU A 69 -3.56 -4.23 14.97
C LEU A 69 -2.89 -3.71 13.70
N VAL A 70 -2.12 -4.56 13.02
CA VAL A 70 -1.41 -4.22 11.78
C VAL A 70 -2.38 -3.97 10.64
N GLY A 71 -3.37 -4.84 10.46
CA GLY A 71 -4.41 -4.67 9.43
C GLY A 71 -5.24 -3.40 9.62
N HIS A 72 -5.56 -3.02 10.87
CA HIS A 72 -6.19 -1.74 11.17
C HIS A 72 -5.24 -0.56 10.94
N GLY A 73 -3.94 -0.72 11.18
CA GLY A 73 -2.93 0.27 10.81
C GLY A 73 -2.94 0.60 9.32
N VAL A 74 -3.03 -0.40 8.44
CA VAL A 74 -3.14 -0.17 6.99
C VAL A 74 -4.53 0.39 6.64
N THR A 75 -5.61 -0.26 7.08
CA THR A 75 -6.97 0.10 6.64
C THR A 75 -7.48 1.41 7.22
N ILE A 76 -7.16 1.74 8.47
CA ILE A 76 -7.55 2.99 9.11
C ILE A 76 -6.46 4.05 8.95
N GLY A 77 -5.20 3.69 9.19
CA GLY A 77 -4.06 4.62 9.11
C GLY A 77 -3.70 4.99 7.68
N PHE A 78 -3.11 4.06 6.93
CA PHE A 78 -2.62 4.37 5.58
C PHE A 78 -3.76 4.72 4.63
N HIS A 79 -4.82 3.93 4.63
CA HIS A 79 -5.92 4.04 3.69
C HIS A 79 -6.89 5.18 4.04
N ARG A 80 -7.62 5.11 5.16
CA ARG A 80 -8.66 6.10 5.49
C ARG A 80 -8.09 7.44 5.96
N LEU A 81 -7.11 7.44 6.86
CA LEU A 81 -6.53 8.65 7.42
C LEU A 81 -5.61 9.35 6.42
N LEU A 82 -4.62 8.66 5.85
CA LEU A 82 -3.63 9.31 4.98
C LEU A 82 -4.09 9.42 3.51
N ALA A 83 -4.53 8.31 2.90
CA ALA A 83 -4.85 8.32 1.48
C ALA A 83 -6.16 9.06 1.17
N HIS A 84 -7.22 8.79 1.93
CA HIS A 84 -8.55 9.38 1.71
C HIS A 84 -8.88 10.59 2.58
N LYS A 85 -8.07 10.90 3.60
CA LYS A 85 -8.31 12.02 4.53
C LYS A 85 -9.73 12.01 5.11
N SER A 86 -10.27 10.82 5.38
CA SER A 86 -11.68 10.67 5.78
C SER A 86 -11.97 11.21 7.19
N PHE A 87 -10.94 11.47 7.99
CA PHE A 87 -11.03 12.08 9.31
C PHE A 87 -9.69 12.73 9.71
N VAL A 88 -9.73 13.55 10.76
CA VAL A 88 -8.53 14.14 11.39
C VAL A 88 -8.25 13.40 12.69
N ALA A 89 -7.03 12.90 12.87
CA ALA A 89 -6.59 12.23 14.08
C ALA A 89 -5.78 13.17 14.98
N SER A 90 -5.86 12.98 16.30
CA SER A 90 -4.91 13.61 17.23
C SER A 90 -3.49 13.08 16.96
N PRO A 91 -2.42 13.85 17.26
CA PRO A 91 -1.05 13.42 16.95
C PRO A 91 -0.66 12.04 17.51
N PRO A 92 -1.01 11.67 18.77
CA PRO A 92 -0.72 10.33 19.28
C PRO A 92 -1.46 9.23 18.53
N LEU A 93 -2.72 9.46 18.15
CA LEU A 93 -3.51 8.49 17.39
C LEU A 93 -2.96 8.33 15.98
N LYS A 94 -2.58 9.43 15.31
CA LYS A 94 -1.93 9.39 14.00
C LYS A 94 -0.64 8.57 14.07
N LEU A 95 0.23 8.85 15.04
CA LEU A 95 1.47 8.11 15.23
C LEU A 95 1.22 6.62 15.47
N ALA A 96 0.25 6.27 16.31
CA ALA A 96 -0.11 4.88 16.58
C ALA A 96 -0.62 4.15 15.33
N LEU A 97 -1.51 4.77 14.55
CA LEU A 97 -2.08 4.18 13.34
C LEU A 97 -1.04 4.02 12.22
N VAL A 98 -0.23 5.07 11.99
CA VAL A 98 0.83 5.05 10.98
C VAL A 98 1.95 4.07 11.37
N GLY A 99 2.31 4.02 12.66
CA GLY A 99 3.25 3.03 13.19
C GLY A 99 2.75 1.60 13.03
N ALA A 100 1.49 1.32 13.40
CA ALA A 100 0.88 0.01 13.21
C ALA A 100 0.80 -0.40 11.73
N GLY A 101 0.47 0.54 10.83
CA GLY A 101 0.46 0.29 9.39
C GLY A 101 1.86 -0.01 8.84
N SER A 102 2.89 0.65 9.39
CA SER A 102 4.29 0.43 8.98
C SER A 102 4.81 -0.96 9.35
N MET A 103 4.22 -1.62 10.35
CA MET A 103 4.51 -3.01 10.69
C MET A 103 3.99 -4.01 9.63
N ALA A 104 3.09 -3.61 8.72
CA ALA A 104 2.57 -4.47 7.65
C ALA A 104 3.61 -4.77 6.56
N PHE A 105 4.68 -3.97 6.50
CA PHE A 105 5.76 -4.13 5.54
C PHE A 105 5.31 -4.00 4.07
N GLU A 106 4.28 -3.18 3.83
CA GLU A 106 3.75 -2.84 2.49
C GLU A 106 4.46 -1.61 1.85
N GLY A 107 5.62 -1.23 2.37
CA GLY A 107 6.34 -0.02 1.98
C GLY A 107 6.08 1.16 2.92
N GLY A 108 6.81 2.27 2.68
CA GLY A 108 6.66 3.48 3.48
C GLY A 108 5.32 4.19 3.23
N PRO A 109 4.77 4.91 4.22
CA PRO A 109 3.42 5.48 4.16
C PRO A 109 3.22 6.43 2.97
N ILE A 110 4.22 7.24 2.63
CA ILE A 110 4.14 8.20 1.52
C ILE A 110 4.06 7.47 0.17
N GLY A 111 4.89 6.44 -0.02
CA GLY A 111 4.89 5.63 -1.24
C GLY A 111 3.59 4.85 -1.40
N TRP A 112 3.14 4.20 -0.33
CA TRP A 112 1.87 3.48 -0.28
C TRP A 112 0.69 4.40 -0.66
N VAL A 113 0.61 5.58 -0.05
CA VAL A 113 -0.45 6.56 -0.33
C VAL A 113 -0.38 7.08 -1.76
N ALA A 114 0.82 7.32 -2.29
CA ALA A 114 1.00 7.75 -3.66
C ALA A 114 0.48 6.70 -4.65
N ASP A 115 0.84 5.43 -4.46
CA ASP A 115 0.36 4.31 -5.27
C ASP A 115 -1.14 4.13 -5.18
N HIS A 116 -1.69 4.15 -3.96
CA HIS A 116 -3.13 4.02 -3.71
C HIS A 116 -3.93 5.13 -4.39
N ARG A 117 -3.47 6.39 -4.28
CA ARG A 117 -4.13 7.52 -4.95
C ARG A 117 -3.98 7.45 -6.47
N ARG A 118 -2.84 6.99 -6.99
CA ARG A 118 -2.67 6.73 -8.43
C ARG A 118 -3.64 5.65 -8.91
N HIS A 119 -3.78 4.56 -8.17
CA HIS A 119 -4.77 3.53 -8.44
C HIS A 119 -6.19 4.11 -8.51
N HIS A 120 -6.61 4.92 -7.53
CA HIS A 120 -7.94 5.55 -7.59
C HIS A 120 -8.15 6.47 -8.80
N VAL A 121 -7.11 7.21 -9.23
CA VAL A 121 -7.19 8.11 -10.38
C VAL A 121 -7.32 7.32 -11.70
N PHE A 122 -6.62 6.19 -11.81
CA PHE A 122 -6.53 5.41 -13.05
C PHE A 122 -7.20 4.04 -12.97
N SER A 123 -8.08 3.82 -11.98
CA SER A 123 -8.61 2.49 -11.64
C SER A 123 -9.08 1.73 -12.87
N ASP A 124 -8.58 0.51 -13.02
CA ASP A 124 -8.89 -0.40 -14.14
C ASP A 124 -8.49 0.10 -15.53
N GLN A 125 -7.74 1.21 -15.63
CA GLN A 125 -7.27 1.81 -16.87
C GLN A 125 -5.74 1.75 -16.98
N GLU A 126 -5.21 2.21 -18.12
CA GLU A 126 -3.78 2.41 -18.28
C GLU A 126 -3.28 3.46 -17.29
N GLY A 127 -2.17 3.15 -16.61
CA GLY A 127 -1.61 3.99 -15.55
C GLY A 127 -1.94 3.51 -14.13
N ASP A 128 -2.92 2.63 -13.92
CA ASP A 128 -3.12 1.98 -12.61
C ASP A 128 -2.05 0.89 -12.37
N PRO A 129 -1.25 1.01 -11.29
CA PRO A 129 -0.13 0.12 -11.03
C PRO A 129 -0.52 -1.36 -10.87
N HIS A 130 -1.76 -1.66 -10.47
CA HIS A 130 -2.23 -3.02 -10.24
C HIS A 130 -3.55 -3.33 -10.94
N SER A 131 -3.80 -2.70 -12.10
CA SER A 131 -4.98 -3.00 -12.92
C SER A 131 -4.97 -4.46 -13.40
N PRO A 132 -6.09 -5.20 -13.23
CA PRO A 132 -6.24 -6.54 -13.78
C PRO A 132 -6.47 -6.53 -15.30
N HIS A 133 -6.77 -5.36 -15.87
CA HIS A 133 -7.09 -5.19 -17.29
C HIS A 133 -5.82 -5.06 -18.15
N GLY A 134 -5.96 -5.24 -19.47
CA GLY A 134 -4.85 -5.17 -20.42
C GLY A 134 -3.84 -6.33 -20.31
N LYS A 135 -4.18 -7.41 -19.61
CA LYS A 135 -3.35 -8.61 -19.47
C LYS A 135 -3.74 -9.69 -20.47
N ARG A 136 -2.82 -10.63 -20.70
CA ARG A 136 -2.97 -11.73 -21.69
C ARG A 136 -4.20 -12.61 -21.47
N SER A 137 -4.67 -12.73 -20.24
CA SER A 137 -5.89 -13.47 -19.87
C SER A 137 -6.45 -12.96 -18.55
N PRO A 138 -7.73 -13.22 -18.22
CA PRO A 138 -8.32 -12.83 -16.92
C PRO A 138 -7.56 -13.39 -15.72
N LEU A 139 -7.07 -14.63 -15.79
CA LEU A 139 -6.26 -15.23 -14.72
C LEU A 139 -4.92 -14.52 -14.54
N HIS A 140 -4.29 -14.10 -15.64
CA HIS A 140 -3.08 -13.28 -15.56
C HIS A 140 -3.38 -11.88 -15.01
N GLY A 141 -4.55 -11.32 -15.32
CA GLY A 141 -5.09 -10.10 -14.73
C GLY A 141 -5.17 -10.19 -13.21
N LEU A 142 -5.88 -11.21 -12.72
CA LEU A 142 -6.03 -11.47 -11.29
C LEU A 142 -4.68 -11.67 -10.59
N TRP A 143 -3.79 -12.49 -11.17
CA TRP A 143 -2.46 -12.70 -10.62
C TRP A 143 -1.64 -11.41 -10.54
N HIS A 144 -1.71 -10.58 -11.58
CA HIS A 144 -1.00 -9.30 -11.62
C HIS A 144 -1.53 -8.34 -10.55
N ALA A 145 -2.85 -8.16 -10.47
CA ALA A 145 -3.49 -7.30 -9.49
C ALA A 145 -3.22 -7.76 -8.04
N HIS A 146 -3.11 -9.07 -7.82
CA HIS A 146 -2.87 -9.64 -6.50
C HIS A 146 -1.41 -9.48 -6.04
N ILE A 147 -0.43 -9.95 -6.84
CA ILE A 147 1.00 -9.99 -6.44
C ILE A 147 1.91 -9.58 -7.60
N GLY A 148 1.56 -9.88 -8.85
CA GLY A 148 2.47 -9.72 -9.99
C GLY A 148 2.96 -8.29 -10.23
N TRP A 149 2.18 -7.28 -9.84
CA TRP A 149 2.56 -5.87 -9.95
C TRP A 149 3.78 -5.50 -9.09
N LEU A 150 3.96 -6.13 -7.92
CA LEU A 150 5.06 -5.86 -6.99
C LEU A 150 6.45 -6.08 -7.62
N PHE A 151 6.54 -7.01 -8.57
CA PHE A 151 7.80 -7.36 -9.24
C PHE A 151 8.19 -6.43 -10.38
N ASN A 152 7.25 -5.65 -10.89
CA ASN A 152 7.48 -4.68 -11.96
C ASN A 152 6.91 -3.32 -11.57
N HIS A 153 6.95 -3.00 -10.27
CA HIS A 153 6.41 -1.77 -9.74
C HIS A 153 7.07 -0.58 -10.43
N GLU A 154 6.24 0.25 -11.06
CA GLU A 154 6.66 1.50 -11.69
C GLU A 154 6.50 2.61 -10.66
N PRO A 155 7.60 3.23 -10.20
CA PRO A 155 7.56 4.23 -9.14
C PRO A 155 6.55 5.33 -9.43
N THR A 156 5.65 5.55 -8.48
CA THR A 156 4.68 6.63 -8.54
C THR A 156 5.30 7.96 -8.12
N SER A 157 4.96 9.04 -8.82
CA SER A 157 5.43 10.39 -8.48
C SER A 157 4.82 10.88 -7.17
N TRP A 158 5.61 10.91 -6.10
CA TRP A 158 5.16 11.39 -4.78
C TRP A 158 4.75 12.87 -4.81
N PRO A 159 5.48 13.80 -5.49
CA PRO A 159 5.02 15.18 -5.58
C PRO A 159 3.68 15.35 -6.29
N ARG A 160 3.28 14.41 -7.16
CA ARG A 160 1.95 14.44 -7.79
C ARG A 160 0.87 13.86 -6.90
N HIS A 161 1.12 12.69 -6.31
CA HIS A 161 0.08 11.90 -5.67
C HIS A 161 0.05 12.03 -4.13
N ALA A 162 1.11 12.53 -3.51
CA ALA A 162 1.27 12.63 -2.05
C ALA A 162 1.95 13.95 -1.60
N ALA A 163 1.75 15.04 -2.36
CA ALA A 163 2.35 16.35 -2.08
C ALA A 163 2.08 16.86 -0.66
N ASP A 164 0.85 16.65 -0.19
CA ASP A 164 0.39 16.98 1.15
C ASP A 164 1.17 16.24 2.24
N LEU A 165 1.53 14.98 2.02
CA LEU A 165 2.31 14.20 2.98
C LEU A 165 3.78 14.60 2.98
N LEU A 166 4.31 15.04 1.84
CA LEU A 166 5.67 15.59 1.75
C LEU A 166 5.80 16.93 2.49
N ALA A 167 4.72 17.72 2.53
CA ALA A 167 4.68 18.98 3.26
C ALA A 167 4.42 18.80 4.77
N ASP A 168 3.94 17.62 5.18
CA ASP A 168 3.59 17.31 6.55
C ASP A 168 4.83 16.93 7.37
N ARG A 169 5.21 17.79 8.32
CA ARG A 169 6.38 17.59 9.20
C ARG A 169 6.22 16.45 10.20
N THR A 170 5.03 15.86 10.30
CA THR A 170 4.74 14.74 11.21
C THR A 170 4.79 13.38 10.52
N MET A 171 5.13 13.35 9.22
CA MET A 171 5.30 12.13 8.42
C MET A 171 6.75 11.65 8.40
#